data_AF-A0A2G8JZ52-F1
#
_entry.id   AF-A0A2G8JZ52-F1
#
_cell.length_a   1.000
_cell.length_b   1.000
_cell.length_c   1.000
_cell.angle_alpha   90.00
_cell.angle_beta   90.00
_cell.angle_gamma   90.00
#
_symmetry.space_group_name_H-M   'P 1'
#
loop_
_entity.id
_entity.type
_entity.pdbx_description
1 polymer ?
#
loop_
_entity_poly.entity_id
_entity_poly.type
_entity_poly.pdbx_seq_one_letter_code
_entity_poly.pdbx_strand_id
1 'polypeptide(L)'
;GCNIDGEDDSYDFGSGAGFYVDATTEKWKNNYRMYSYVTEELLSVVNANFPTQPDRISIFGHSMGGHGALICALKNPGLYRSVSAFAPICNPTKCPWGDKAFSGYLGADRESWKSYDACELVKSYNGPPMQILVDQGKKDNFYVDKQLLPENLVAACTESKMEVVMRMQEVGEIRVIILYQQHFINSTVSTSTVSSAMFQQHCINSTVPTALYNQC
;
A
#
# COMPACT_ATOMS: atom_id res chain seq x y z
N GLY A 1 -14.83 -4.31 -12.45
CA GLY A 1 -14.76 -3.55 -11.19
C GLY A 1 -16.15 -3.12 -10.79
N CYS A 2 -16.40 -1.82 -10.80
CA CYS A 2 -17.71 -1.21 -10.51
C CYS A 2 -18.58 -1.04 -11.78
N ASN A 3 -18.14 -1.60 -12.91
CA ASN A 3 -18.73 -1.49 -14.24
C ASN A 3 -18.85 -0.02 -14.72
N ILE A 4 -17.88 0.82 -14.35
CA ILE A 4 -17.77 2.18 -14.88
C ILE A 4 -17.08 2.13 -16.23
N ASP A 5 -17.63 2.83 -17.23
CA ASP A 5 -17.05 2.92 -18.56
C ASP A 5 -15.56 3.32 -18.51
N GLY A 6 -14.68 2.62 -19.23
CA GLY A 6 -13.23 2.86 -19.23
C GLY A 6 -12.48 2.58 -17.92
N GLU A 7 -13.10 1.91 -16.93
CA GLU A 7 -12.41 1.52 -15.69
C GLU A 7 -11.36 0.42 -15.89
N ASP A 8 -11.45 -0.34 -16.99
CA ASP A 8 -10.55 -1.47 -17.28
C ASP A 8 -9.60 -1.16 -18.47
N ASP A 9 -9.61 0.08 -18.98
CA ASP A 9 -8.82 0.48 -20.17
C ASP A 9 -7.31 0.60 -19.90
N SER A 10 -6.92 0.75 -18.63
CA SER A 10 -5.55 1.00 -18.22
C SER A 10 -5.21 0.29 -16.93
N TYR A 11 -3.96 -0.15 -16.78
CA TYR A 11 -3.52 -0.84 -15.56
C TYR A 11 -3.24 0.12 -14.39
N ASP A 12 -3.01 1.40 -14.68
CA ASP A 12 -2.61 2.46 -13.74
C ASP A 12 -3.76 3.44 -13.43
N PHE A 13 -4.98 3.14 -13.86
CA PHE A 13 -6.19 3.92 -13.58
C PHE A 13 -7.44 3.05 -13.66
N GLY A 14 -8.43 3.29 -12.79
CA GLY A 14 -9.64 2.48 -12.72
C GLY A 14 -9.48 1.22 -11.85
N SER A 15 -10.00 0.08 -12.30
CA SER A 15 -10.02 -1.19 -11.56
C SER A 15 -8.62 -1.60 -11.09
N GLY A 16 -8.47 -1.88 -9.80
CA GLY A 16 -7.17 -2.22 -9.22
C GLY A 16 -6.21 -1.03 -9.00
N ALA A 17 -6.60 0.17 -9.42
CA ALA A 17 -5.80 1.39 -9.33
C ALA A 17 -6.57 2.53 -8.63
N GLY A 18 -7.19 2.23 -7.48
CA GLY A 18 -8.00 3.21 -6.73
C GLY A 18 -7.21 4.29 -5.98
N PHE A 19 -5.87 4.21 -5.96
CA PHE A 19 -4.95 5.19 -5.35
C PHE A 19 -5.19 5.54 -3.86
N TYR A 20 -6.07 4.80 -3.16
CA TYR A 20 -6.44 5.08 -1.77
C TYR A 20 -6.94 6.51 -1.54
N VAL A 21 -7.66 7.06 -2.53
CA VAL A 21 -8.32 8.36 -2.44
C VAL A 21 -9.83 8.19 -2.29
N ASP A 22 -10.51 9.25 -1.87
CA ASP A 22 -11.94 9.41 -2.11
C ASP A 22 -12.12 10.35 -3.31
N ALA A 23 -12.51 9.78 -4.44
CA ALA A 23 -12.71 10.52 -5.67
C ALA A 23 -13.81 11.59 -5.51
N THR A 24 -13.60 12.73 -6.17
CA THR A 24 -14.51 13.88 -6.16
C THR A 24 -15.14 14.13 -7.53
N THR A 25 -14.54 13.62 -8.60
CA THR A 25 -15.06 13.74 -9.96
C THR A 25 -16.29 12.87 -10.18
N GLU A 26 -17.28 13.39 -10.93
CA GLU A 26 -18.62 12.80 -11.07
C GLU A 26 -18.63 11.32 -11.47
N LYS A 27 -17.72 10.91 -12.36
CA LYS A 27 -17.64 9.54 -12.86
C LYS A 27 -17.21 8.53 -11.80
N TRP A 28 -16.41 8.97 -10.82
CA TRP A 28 -15.70 8.07 -9.90
C TRP A 28 -16.17 8.21 -8.44
N LYS A 29 -16.72 9.37 -8.06
CA LYS A 29 -17.02 9.75 -6.65
C LYS A 29 -17.90 8.77 -5.86
N ASN A 30 -18.77 8.02 -6.54
CA ASN A 30 -19.71 7.11 -5.88
C ASN A 30 -19.07 5.76 -5.51
N ASN A 31 -18.01 5.35 -6.20
CA ASN A 31 -17.45 4.00 -6.09
C ASN A 31 -15.98 4.00 -5.65
N TYR A 32 -15.21 5.02 -6.06
CA TYR A 32 -13.79 5.13 -5.76
C TYR A 32 -13.59 5.88 -4.45
N ARG A 33 -14.01 5.25 -3.36
CA ARG A 33 -13.93 5.77 -1.99
C ARG A 33 -12.99 4.92 -1.13
N MET A 34 -11.81 4.63 -1.68
CA MET A 34 -10.88 3.67 -1.08
C MET A 34 -10.23 4.19 0.19
N TYR A 35 -10.09 5.51 0.35
CA TYR A 35 -9.64 6.10 1.60
C TYR A 35 -10.65 5.79 2.70
N SER A 36 -11.90 6.23 2.54
CA SER A 36 -13.01 5.97 3.48
C SER A 36 -13.16 4.46 3.78
N TYR A 37 -13.12 3.62 2.74
CA TYR A 37 -13.25 2.17 2.90
C TYR A 37 -12.16 1.58 3.80
N VAL A 38 -10.88 1.94 3.58
CA VAL A 38 -9.76 1.38 4.34
C VAL A 38 -9.69 1.92 5.76
N THR A 39 -10.00 3.21 5.97
CA THR A 39 -9.84 3.85 7.28
C THR A 39 -11.07 3.75 8.17
N GLU A 40 -12.25 3.45 7.62
CA GLU A 40 -13.50 3.44 8.38
C GLU A 40 -14.24 2.10 8.25
N GLU A 41 -14.74 1.78 7.06
CA GLU A 41 -15.63 0.64 6.85
C GLU A 41 -14.93 -0.69 7.13
N LEU A 42 -13.76 -0.92 6.53
CA LEU A 42 -13.00 -2.15 6.69
C LEU A 42 -12.59 -2.37 8.15
N LEU A 43 -12.12 -1.32 8.83
CA LEU A 43 -11.76 -1.40 10.24
C LEU A 43 -12.98 -1.76 11.10
N SER A 44 -14.14 -1.13 10.83
CA SER A 44 -15.39 -1.42 11.53
C SER A 44 -15.83 -2.87 11.34
N VAL A 45 -15.84 -3.36 10.09
CA VAL A 45 -16.20 -4.75 9.75
C VAL A 45 -15.24 -5.73 10.41
N VAL A 46 -13.93 -5.48 10.34
CA VAL A 46 -12.92 -6.37 10.93
C VAL A 46 -13.07 -6.44 12.45
N ASN A 47 -13.22 -5.29 13.12
CA ASN A 47 -13.38 -5.25 14.58
C ASN A 47 -14.69 -5.87 15.07
N ALA A 48 -15.76 -5.83 14.27
CA ALA A 48 -17.04 -6.43 14.62
C ALA A 48 -17.05 -7.97 14.45
N ASN A 49 -16.22 -8.51 13.57
CA ASN A 49 -16.31 -9.92 13.14
C ASN A 49 -15.12 -10.79 13.58
N PHE A 50 -14.03 -10.19 14.06
CA PHE A 50 -12.82 -10.92 14.48
C PHE A 50 -12.37 -10.48 15.88
N PRO A 51 -11.65 -11.34 16.62
CA PRO A 51 -11.12 -11.01 17.95
C PRO A 51 -9.89 -10.10 17.85
N THR A 52 -10.08 -8.87 17.36
CA THR A 52 -9.03 -7.87 17.21
C THR A 52 -8.84 -7.05 18.49
N GLN A 53 -7.79 -6.23 18.50
CA GLN A 53 -7.59 -5.18 19.49
C GLN A 53 -7.76 -3.83 18.78
N PRO A 54 -8.93 -3.17 18.90
CA PRO A 54 -9.24 -1.94 18.16
C PRO A 54 -8.28 -0.78 18.44
N ASP A 55 -7.57 -0.81 19.57
CA ASP A 55 -6.58 0.20 19.97
C ASP A 55 -5.14 -0.14 19.48
N ARG A 56 -4.95 -1.26 18.76
CA ARG A 56 -3.64 -1.76 18.31
C ARG A 56 -3.62 -2.05 16.82
N ILE A 57 -3.74 -0.98 16.04
CA ILE A 57 -3.77 -1.05 14.58
C ILE A 57 -2.43 -0.55 14.04
N SER A 58 -1.89 -1.22 13.03
CA SER A 58 -0.73 -0.77 12.25
C SER A 58 -1.04 -0.99 10.77
N ILE A 59 -0.38 -0.24 9.90
CA ILE A 59 -0.63 -0.33 8.47
C ILE A 59 0.68 -0.40 7.69
N PHE A 60 0.69 -1.20 6.63
CA PHE A 60 1.79 -1.23 5.70
C PHE A 60 1.28 -1.55 4.29
N GLY A 61 2.12 -1.33 3.29
CA GLY A 61 1.75 -1.67 1.92
C GLY A 61 2.91 -1.63 0.94
N HIS A 62 2.62 -2.01 -0.30
CA HIS A 62 3.59 -2.06 -1.40
C HIS A 62 3.17 -1.12 -2.53
N SER A 63 4.10 -0.34 -3.10
CA SER A 63 3.84 0.55 -4.25
C SER A 63 2.66 1.51 -4.00
N MET A 64 1.59 1.44 -4.80
CA MET A 64 0.34 2.17 -4.55
C MET A 64 -0.24 1.87 -3.16
N GLY A 65 -0.13 0.63 -2.66
CA GLY A 65 -0.49 0.27 -1.29
C GLY A 65 0.43 0.88 -0.24
N GLY A 66 1.72 1.07 -0.57
CA GLY A 66 2.67 1.77 0.29
C GLY A 66 2.33 3.25 0.40
N HIS A 67 1.94 3.86 -0.71
CA HIS A 67 1.32 5.19 -0.74
C HIS A 67 0.10 5.27 0.19
N GLY A 68 -0.87 4.37 0.00
CA GLY A 68 -2.07 4.26 0.83
C GLY A 68 -1.76 4.16 2.31
N ALA A 69 -0.82 3.28 2.70
CA ALA A 69 -0.41 3.11 4.09
C ALA A 69 0.13 4.41 4.70
N LEU A 70 1.01 5.11 3.98
CA LEU A 70 1.60 6.38 4.43
C LEU A 70 0.52 7.46 4.61
N ILE A 71 -0.36 7.67 3.62
CA ILE A 71 -1.40 8.71 3.72
C ILE A 71 -2.45 8.37 4.79
N CYS A 72 -2.80 7.10 4.97
CA CYS A 72 -3.73 6.69 6.01
C CYS A 72 -3.15 6.97 7.40
N ALA A 73 -1.88 6.65 7.63
CA ALA A 73 -1.20 6.93 8.89
C ALA A 73 -1.09 8.43 9.17
N LEU A 74 -0.69 9.22 8.18
CA LEU A 74 -0.47 10.66 8.34
C LEU A 74 -1.78 11.47 8.47
N LYS A 75 -2.85 11.05 7.78
CA LYS A 75 -4.17 11.73 7.85
C LYS A 75 -4.98 11.33 9.08
N ASN A 76 -4.64 10.24 9.75
CA ASN A 76 -5.33 9.75 10.94
C ASN A 76 -4.39 9.71 12.17
N PRO A 77 -3.91 10.87 12.67
CA PRO A 77 -3.12 10.95 13.89
C PRO A 77 -3.68 10.10 15.05
N GLY A 78 -2.88 9.16 15.54
CA GLY A 78 -3.23 8.30 16.68
C GLY A 78 -4.04 7.04 16.36
N LEU A 79 -4.51 6.86 15.11
CA LEU A 79 -5.22 5.64 14.70
C LEU A 79 -4.25 4.45 14.54
N TYR A 80 -3.09 4.69 13.93
CA TYR A 80 -2.09 3.66 13.65
C TYR A 80 -0.88 3.81 14.58
N ARG A 81 -0.45 2.72 15.20
CA ARG A 81 0.73 2.66 16.08
C ARG A 81 2.04 2.63 15.31
N SER A 82 2.03 2.10 14.10
CA SER A 82 3.19 2.09 13.22
C SER A 82 2.77 2.06 11.75
N VAL A 83 3.66 2.57 10.91
CA VAL A 83 3.53 2.53 9.46
C VAL A 83 4.83 2.08 8.81
N SER A 84 4.72 1.19 7.82
CA SER A 84 5.84 0.85 6.95
C SER A 84 5.42 0.72 5.49
N ALA A 85 6.37 0.76 4.57
CA ALA A 85 6.08 0.61 3.16
C ALA A 85 7.23 -0.02 2.36
N PHE A 86 6.88 -0.79 1.35
CA PHE A 86 7.79 -1.36 0.37
C PHE A 86 7.60 -0.64 -0.96
N ALA A 87 8.68 -0.08 -1.52
CA ALA A 87 8.69 0.66 -2.78
C ALA A 87 7.51 1.67 -2.93
N PRO A 88 7.17 2.50 -1.92
CA PRO A 88 5.99 3.36 -1.95
C PRO A 88 6.05 4.46 -3.01
N ILE A 89 4.88 4.80 -3.59
CA ILE A 89 4.71 6.08 -4.30
C ILE A 89 4.64 7.20 -3.25
N CYS A 90 5.79 7.84 -2.98
CA CYS A 90 5.93 8.77 -1.86
C CYS A 90 5.37 10.16 -2.14
N ASN A 91 5.53 10.64 -3.38
CA ASN A 91 5.20 12.02 -3.76
C ASN A 91 4.37 12.04 -5.06
N PRO A 92 3.13 11.50 -5.04
CA PRO A 92 2.28 11.36 -6.22
C PRO A 92 1.99 12.68 -6.93
N THR A 93 2.01 13.82 -6.24
CA THR A 93 1.85 15.14 -6.90
C THR A 93 2.99 15.50 -7.85
N LYS A 94 4.12 14.77 -7.80
CA LYS A 94 5.33 14.98 -8.59
C LYS A 94 5.75 13.78 -9.44
N CYS A 95 4.90 12.76 -9.60
CA CYS A 95 5.19 11.63 -10.49
C CYS A 95 4.08 11.39 -11.54
N PRO A 96 4.41 10.77 -12.69
CA PRO A 96 3.44 10.58 -13.79
C PRO A 96 2.19 9.79 -13.39
N TRP A 97 2.32 8.73 -12.59
CA TRP A 97 1.17 7.94 -12.15
C TRP A 97 0.24 8.74 -11.25
N GLY A 98 0.78 9.51 -10.31
CA GLY A 98 -0.03 10.36 -9.45
C GLY A 98 -0.70 11.50 -10.22
N ASP A 99 -0.01 12.08 -11.22
CA ASP A 99 -0.59 13.10 -12.10
C ASP A 99 -1.82 12.57 -12.86
N LYS A 100 -1.71 11.39 -13.47
CA LYS A 100 -2.83 10.71 -14.15
C LYS A 100 -3.97 10.38 -13.19
N ALA A 101 -3.66 9.72 -12.07
CA ALA A 101 -4.67 9.25 -11.13
C ALA A 101 -5.41 10.41 -10.44
N PHE A 102 -4.67 11.42 -9.96
CA PHE A 102 -5.28 12.55 -9.27
C PHE A 102 -6.04 13.47 -10.21
N SER A 103 -5.56 13.68 -11.45
CA SER A 103 -6.35 14.39 -12.46
C SER A 103 -7.68 13.69 -12.73
N GLY A 104 -7.68 12.36 -12.80
CA GLY A 104 -8.89 11.57 -13.03
C GLY A 104 -9.85 11.54 -11.84
N TYR A 105 -9.36 11.28 -10.62
CA TYR A 105 -10.19 11.10 -9.43
C TYR A 105 -10.51 12.39 -8.67
N LEU A 106 -9.56 13.31 -8.58
CA LEU A 106 -9.65 14.53 -7.75
C LEU A 106 -9.90 15.80 -8.58
N GLY A 107 -9.68 15.72 -9.90
CA GLY A 107 -9.86 16.84 -10.83
C GLY A 107 -8.61 17.71 -10.98
N ALA A 108 -8.75 18.85 -11.65
CA ALA A 108 -7.62 19.70 -12.05
C ALA A 108 -7.00 20.55 -10.94
N ASP A 109 -7.67 20.68 -9.78
CA ASP A 109 -7.16 21.45 -8.65
C ASP A 109 -6.06 20.68 -7.92
N ARG A 110 -4.79 20.98 -8.26
CA ARG A 110 -3.61 20.35 -7.63
C ARG A 110 -3.47 20.66 -6.14
N GLU A 111 -4.13 21.69 -5.62
CA GLU A 111 -4.07 21.95 -4.19
C GLU A 111 -4.80 20.86 -3.40
N SER A 112 -5.93 20.37 -3.92
CA SER A 112 -6.68 19.26 -3.33
C SER A 112 -5.85 17.96 -3.25
N TRP A 113 -4.92 17.76 -4.19
CA TRP A 113 -4.08 16.56 -4.26
C TRP A 113 -3.12 16.43 -3.09
N LYS A 114 -2.70 17.55 -2.49
CA LYS A 114 -1.80 17.55 -1.33
C LYS A 114 -2.38 16.78 -0.15
N SER A 115 -3.71 16.73 -0.05
CA SER A 115 -4.40 15.96 0.99
C SER A 115 -4.23 14.45 0.84
N TYR A 116 -3.71 13.98 -0.29
CA TYR A 116 -3.39 12.59 -0.60
C TYR A 116 -1.93 12.46 -1.04
N ASP A 117 -1.00 13.24 -0.48
CA ASP A 117 0.43 13.13 -0.78
C ASP A 117 1.23 13.05 0.53
N ALA A 118 2.00 11.97 0.73
CA ALA A 118 2.70 11.75 1.99
C ALA A 118 3.77 12.82 2.28
N CYS A 119 4.45 13.32 1.24
CA CYS A 119 5.43 14.41 1.38
C CYS A 119 4.79 15.74 1.77
N GLU A 120 3.54 15.98 1.38
CA GLU A 120 2.80 17.18 1.80
C GLU A 120 2.18 16.99 3.19
N LEU A 121 1.59 15.84 3.45
CA LEU A 121 0.93 15.54 4.73
C LEU A 121 1.89 15.58 5.91
N VAL A 122 3.11 15.05 5.76
CA VAL A 122 4.11 15.03 6.86
C VAL A 122 4.43 16.43 7.38
N LYS A 123 4.36 17.46 6.53
CA LYS A 123 4.61 18.87 6.91
C LYS A 123 3.57 19.42 7.89
N SER A 124 2.38 18.83 7.89
CA SER A 124 1.24 19.24 8.70
C SER A 124 0.88 18.23 9.80
N TYR A 125 1.62 17.12 9.91
CA TYR A 125 1.35 16.10 10.90
C TYR A 125 1.57 16.63 12.32
N ASN A 126 0.55 16.50 13.15
CA ASN A 126 0.53 16.97 14.54
C ASN A 126 0.14 15.87 15.54
N GLY A 127 0.27 14.60 15.13
CA GLY A 127 -0.08 13.44 15.93
C GLY A 127 1.01 12.99 16.91
N PRO A 128 0.78 11.85 17.60
CA PRO A 128 1.79 11.21 18.43
C PRO A 128 3.08 10.90 17.65
N PRO A 129 4.24 10.83 18.31
CA PRO A 129 5.48 10.41 17.67
C PRO A 129 5.33 9.07 16.97
N MET A 130 5.81 9.00 15.72
CA MET A 130 5.75 7.83 14.87
C MET A 130 7.05 7.75 14.06
N GLN A 131 7.53 6.52 13.85
CA GLN A 131 8.64 6.24 12.94
C GLN A 131 8.10 5.60 11.66
N ILE A 132 8.45 6.17 10.52
CA ILE A 132 8.13 5.61 9.20
C ILE A 132 9.26 4.68 8.78
N LEU A 133 8.97 3.43 8.43
CA LEU A 133 9.95 2.50 7.85
C LEU A 133 9.68 2.32 6.35
N VAL A 134 10.67 2.54 5.50
CA VAL A 134 10.58 2.31 4.06
C VAL A 134 11.71 1.42 3.57
N ASP A 135 11.37 0.42 2.77
CA ASP A 135 12.31 -0.38 1.98
C ASP A 135 12.14 -0.10 0.50
N GLN A 136 13.25 0.15 -0.20
CA GLN A 136 13.27 0.40 -1.65
C GLN A 136 14.36 -0.42 -2.32
N GLY A 137 14.00 -1.13 -3.39
CA GLY A 137 14.96 -1.77 -4.28
C GLY A 137 15.66 -0.74 -5.15
N LYS A 138 17.00 -0.74 -5.17
CA LYS A 138 17.81 0.20 -5.98
C LYS A 138 17.67 -0.01 -7.50
N LYS A 139 17.31 -1.22 -7.92
CA LYS A 139 17.15 -1.61 -9.33
C LYS A 139 15.68 -1.78 -9.73
N ASP A 140 14.77 -1.27 -8.91
CA ASP A 140 13.34 -1.25 -9.21
C ASP A 140 13.10 -0.31 -10.41
N ASN A 141 12.42 -0.79 -11.45
CA ASN A 141 12.19 -0.01 -12.66
C ASN A 141 11.33 1.23 -12.37
N PHE A 142 10.35 1.14 -11.47
CA PHE A 142 9.48 2.27 -11.10
C PHE A 142 10.20 3.31 -10.25
N TYR A 143 11.25 2.91 -9.52
CA TYR A 143 12.17 3.84 -8.89
C TYR A 143 13.01 4.60 -9.92
N VAL A 144 13.59 3.87 -10.89
CA VAL A 144 14.38 4.47 -11.99
C VAL A 144 13.53 5.42 -12.82
N ASP A 145 12.29 5.03 -13.13
CA ASP A 145 11.30 5.78 -13.89
C ASP A 145 10.62 6.91 -13.10
N LYS A 146 11.09 7.19 -11.88
CA LYS A 146 10.65 8.32 -11.04
C LYS A 146 9.18 8.29 -10.64
N GLN A 147 8.61 7.10 -10.48
CA GLN A 147 7.27 6.93 -9.90
C GLN A 147 7.28 6.99 -8.37
N LEU A 148 8.34 6.45 -7.74
CA LEU A 148 8.35 6.19 -6.29
C LEU A 148 8.83 7.37 -5.45
N LEU A 149 9.89 8.06 -5.90
CA LEU A 149 10.43 9.29 -5.30
C LEU A 149 10.68 9.22 -3.76
N PRO A 150 11.28 8.15 -3.20
CA PRO A 150 11.47 8.03 -1.75
C PRO A 150 12.40 9.10 -1.16
N GLU A 151 13.31 9.66 -1.95
CA GLU A 151 14.19 10.76 -1.51
C GLU A 151 13.39 12.01 -1.11
N ASN A 152 12.27 12.27 -1.78
CA ASN A 152 11.40 13.41 -1.45
C ASN A 152 10.74 13.21 -0.08
N LEU A 153 10.38 11.96 0.27
CA LEU A 153 9.81 11.65 1.59
C LEU A 153 10.86 11.86 2.68
N VAL A 154 12.09 11.38 2.47
CA VAL A 154 13.19 11.57 3.43
C VAL A 154 13.43 13.06 3.68
N ALA A 155 13.47 13.87 2.62
CA ALA A 155 13.61 15.32 2.75
C ALA A 155 12.46 15.96 3.54
N ALA A 156 11.21 15.64 3.19
CA ALA A 156 10.03 16.18 3.87
C ALA A 156 9.95 15.76 5.35
N CYS A 157 10.29 14.51 5.66
CA CYS A 157 10.39 14.01 7.03
C CYS A 157 11.48 14.74 7.82
N THR A 158 12.66 14.94 7.22
CA THR A 158 13.77 15.66 7.85
C THR A 158 13.40 17.10 8.20
N GLU A 159 12.78 17.82 7.26
CA GLU A 159 12.29 19.19 7.47
C GLU A 159 11.22 19.26 8.58
N SER A 160 10.34 18.26 8.63
CA SER A 160 9.22 18.19 9.58
C SER A 160 9.59 17.52 10.91
N LYS A 161 10.85 17.10 11.09
CA LYS A 161 11.33 16.32 12.25
C LYS A 161 10.53 15.03 12.50
N MET A 162 9.98 14.45 11.45
CA MET A 162 9.38 13.11 11.47
C MET A 162 10.49 12.07 11.35
N GLU A 163 10.46 11.05 12.20
CA GLU A 163 11.46 9.99 12.15
C GLU A 163 11.18 9.07 10.95
N VAL A 164 12.19 8.86 10.10
CA VAL A 164 12.11 7.97 8.95
C VAL A 164 13.35 7.08 8.86
N VAL A 165 13.13 5.79 8.71
CA VAL A 165 14.16 4.79 8.44
C VAL A 165 14.01 4.36 6.99
N MET A 166 14.88 4.86 6.13
CA MET A 166 14.92 4.52 4.70
C MET A 166 15.99 3.47 4.44
N ARG A 167 15.60 2.29 3.94
CA ARG A 167 16.51 1.17 3.63
C ARG A 167 16.57 0.94 2.12
N MET A 168 17.69 1.29 1.52
CA MET A 168 17.96 1.02 0.10
C MET A 168 18.58 -0.36 -0.06
N GLN A 169 17.88 -1.26 -0.74
CA GLN A 169 18.26 -2.65 -0.94
C GLN A 169 18.93 -2.86 -2.30
N GLU A 170 20.00 -3.66 -2.38
CA GLU A 170 20.73 -3.97 -3.63
C GLU A 170 20.00 -4.97 -4.56
N VAL A 171 18.68 -4.85 -4.63
CA VAL A 171 17.76 -5.72 -5.39
C VAL A 171 16.92 -4.90 -6.38
N GLY A 172 16.21 -5.62 -7.27
CA GLY A 172 15.18 -5.04 -8.14
C GLY A 172 13.89 -4.74 -7.37
N GLU A 173 12.74 -4.99 -7.99
CA GLU A 173 11.45 -4.88 -7.32
C GLU A 173 11.40 -5.71 -6.02
N ILE A 174 10.86 -5.12 -4.96
CA ILE A 174 10.65 -5.83 -3.70
C ILE A 174 9.38 -6.66 -3.79
N ARG A 175 9.53 -7.98 -3.61
CA ARG A 175 8.39 -8.90 -3.55
C ARG A 175 7.95 -9.08 -2.09
N VAL A 176 6.71 -8.70 -1.81
CA VAL A 176 6.12 -8.86 -0.47
C VAL A 176 5.36 -10.18 -0.41
N ILE A 177 5.76 -11.06 0.51
CA ILE A 177 5.04 -12.30 0.84
C ILE A 177 4.32 -12.08 2.16
N ILE A 178 2.99 -12.01 2.13
CA ILE A 178 2.17 -11.94 3.35
C ILE A 178 1.89 -13.37 3.79
N LEU A 179 2.62 -13.85 4.81
CA LEU A 179 2.33 -15.13 5.45
C LEU A 179 1.22 -14.93 6.49
N TYR A 180 -0.01 -15.26 6.14
CA TYR A 180 -1.07 -15.43 7.12
C TYR A 180 -0.87 -16.78 7.83
N GLN A 181 -0.21 -16.78 8.99
CA GLN A 181 -0.21 -17.94 9.87
C GLN A 181 -1.41 -17.83 10.81
N GLN A 182 -2.52 -18.49 10.45
CA GLN A 182 -3.66 -18.59 11.34
C GLN A 182 -3.30 -19.52 12.50
N HIS A 183 -2.98 -18.95 13.66
CA HIS A 183 -2.85 -19.72 14.89
C HIS A 183 -4.25 -20.19 15.33
N PHE A 184 -4.50 -21.49 15.22
CA PHE A 184 -5.59 -22.15 15.93
C PHE A 184 -5.31 -22.07 17.43
N ILE A 185 -6.09 -21.25 18.14
CA ILE A 185 -6.20 -21.33 19.60
C ILE A 185 -6.98 -22.60 19.90
N ASN A 186 -6.29 -23.61 20.44
CA ASN A 186 -6.92 -24.76 21.08
C ASN A 186 -7.82 -24.24 22.22
N SER A 187 -9.11 -24.15 21.95
CA SER A 187 -10.13 -24.27 22.98
C SER A 187 -11.04 -25.42 22.57
N THR A 188 -11.02 -26.45 23.42
CA THR A 188 -11.88 -27.63 23.37
C THR A 188 -13.32 -27.27 23.03
N VAL A 189 -13.75 -27.57 21.81
CA VAL A 189 -15.16 -27.79 21.48
C VAL A 189 -15.27 -29.10 20.72
N SER A 190 -16.17 -29.92 21.25
CA SER A 190 -16.52 -31.28 20.88
C SER A 190 -16.75 -31.48 19.37
N THR A 191 -16.38 -32.68 18.95
CA THR A 191 -16.51 -33.31 17.63
C THR A 191 -17.84 -33.04 16.91
N SER A 192 -17.78 -32.58 15.66
CA SER A 192 -18.36 -33.26 14.48
C SER A 192 -18.25 -32.41 13.20
N THR A 193 -17.48 -32.93 12.24
CA THR A 193 -17.66 -32.79 10.77
C THR A 193 -17.79 -31.39 10.15
N VAL A 194 -16.67 -30.86 9.62
CA VAL A 194 -16.65 -30.25 8.28
C VAL A 194 -15.40 -30.72 7.54
N SER A 195 -15.66 -31.27 6.36
CA SER A 195 -14.75 -31.98 5.47
C SER A 195 -13.65 -31.10 4.87
N SER A 196 -12.55 -31.77 4.55
CA SER A 196 -11.29 -31.29 4.00
C SER A 196 -11.43 -30.60 2.64
N ALA A 197 -10.78 -29.45 2.48
CA ALA A 197 -10.31 -28.97 1.18
C ALA A 197 -8.89 -28.42 1.36
N MET A 198 -7.91 -29.25 1.04
CA MET A 198 -6.51 -28.88 0.82
C MET A 198 -6.42 -27.79 -0.25
N PHE A 199 -5.64 -26.73 -0.01
CA PHE A 199 -5.02 -25.99 -1.09
C PHE A 199 -3.49 -25.98 -0.91
N GLN A 200 -2.89 -26.79 -1.78
CA GLN A 200 -1.48 -26.91 -2.07
C GLN A 200 -1.16 -25.80 -3.09
N GLN A 201 -0.28 -24.85 -2.76
CA GLN A 201 0.23 -23.90 -3.77
C GLN A 201 1.66 -24.28 -4.16
N HIS A 202 1.77 -24.72 -5.41
CA HIS A 202 3.00 -25.03 -6.11
C HIS A 202 3.92 -23.80 -6.18
N CYS A 203 5.19 -23.98 -5.80
CA CYS A 203 6.27 -23.16 -6.31
C CYS A 203 6.40 -23.43 -7.82
N ILE A 204 6.16 -22.41 -8.65
CA ILE A 204 6.52 -22.46 -10.07
C ILE A 204 8.05 -22.35 -10.13
N ASN A 205 8.70 -23.50 -10.32
CA ASN A 205 10.12 -23.56 -10.67
C ASN A 205 10.31 -22.99 -12.08
N SER A 206 10.94 -21.81 -12.19
CA SER A 206 11.59 -21.40 -13.42
C SER A 206 12.89 -22.19 -13.58
N THR A 207 12.88 -23.18 -14.45
CA THR A 207 14.06 -23.94 -14.88
C THR A 207 15.10 -23.03 -15.52
N VAL A 208 16.26 -22.91 -14.86
CA VAL A 208 17.53 -22.52 -15.49
C VAL A 208 18.23 -23.81 -15.92
N PRO A 209 18.58 -24.02 -17.21
CA PRO A 209 19.42 -25.14 -17.59
C PRO A 209 20.89 -24.77 -17.41
N THR A 210 21.56 -25.36 -16.42
CA THR A 210 23.02 -25.40 -16.33
C THR A 210 23.48 -26.84 -16.48
N ALA A 211 23.94 -27.22 -17.67
CA ALA A 211 24.78 -28.41 -17.87
C ALA A 211 25.46 -28.37 -19.25
N LEU A 212 26.61 -27.70 -19.33
CA LEU A 212 27.65 -28.00 -20.31
C LEU A 212 28.95 -28.06 -19.53
N TYR A 213 29.38 -29.27 -19.14
CA TYR A 213 30.79 -29.63 -18.95
C TYR A 213 30.91 -31.15 -18.81
N ASN A 214 31.42 -31.79 -19.87
CA ASN A 214 32.41 -32.87 -19.89
C ASN A 214 32.15 -33.85 -21.04
N GLN A 215 32.96 -33.77 -22.10
CA GLN A 215 33.85 -34.84 -22.56
C GLN A 215 34.63 -34.39 -23.82
N CYS A 216 35.96 -34.61 -23.77
CA CYS A 216 37.02 -34.40 -24.78
C CYS A 216 37.53 -32.97 -25.02
#